data_AF-A0A0G0TVA5-F1
#
_entry.id   AF-A0A0G0TVA5-F1
#
_cell.length_a   1.000
_cell.length_b   1.000
_cell.length_c   1.000
_cell.angle_alpha   90.00
_cell.angle_beta   90.00
_cell.angle_gamma   90.00
#
_symmetry.space_group_name_H-M   'P 1'
#
loop_
_entity.id
_entity.type
_entity.pdbx_description
1 polymer ?
#
loop_
_entity_poly.entity_id
_entity_poly.type
_entity_poly.pdbx_seq_one_letter_code
_entity_poly.pdbx_strand_id
1 'polypeptide(L)'
;MENPELSKNLEGREQAKPKSWVAWAGPGHEHEYTVNFEGYGSSGNFIPQQFVEKLKAMLGEGFIIDNRGSRLEIHPPQDTKPFDAHFNVAGAMQACFGEEYKMEFVNMFKPEIETNPFE
;
A
#
# COMPACT_ATOMS: atom_id res chain seq x y z
N MET A 1 42.18 1.34 27.27
CA MET A 1 41.13 2.33 27.61
C MET A 1 40.13 2.30 26.48
N GLU A 2 38.99 1.65 26.69
CA GLU A 2 37.90 1.66 25.73
C GLU A 2 37.27 3.05 25.72
N ASN A 3 37.10 3.63 24.53
CA ASN A 3 36.57 4.97 24.36
C ASN A 3 35.04 4.94 24.63
N PRO A 4 34.53 5.56 25.71
CA PRO A 4 33.12 5.50 26.10
C PRO A 4 32.16 6.21 25.13
N GLU A 5 32.69 6.89 24.11
CA GLU A 5 31.93 7.68 23.13
C GLU A 5 31.37 6.83 21.97
N LEU A 6 31.90 5.61 21.75
CA LEU A 6 31.46 4.76 20.63
C LEU A 6 30.14 4.02 20.91
N SER A 7 29.78 3.82 22.17
CA SER A 7 28.55 3.12 22.56
C SER A 7 27.29 4.01 22.54
N LYS A 8 27.43 5.34 22.58
CA LYS A 8 26.29 6.27 22.61
C LYS A 8 25.65 6.56 21.25
N ASN A 9 26.32 6.22 20.15
CA ASN A 9 25.84 6.54 18.79
C ASN A 9 25.01 5.41 18.13
N LEU A 10 24.77 4.31 18.85
CA LEU A 10 24.03 3.15 18.34
C LEU A 10 22.59 3.03 18.89
N GLU A 11 22.23 3.78 19.95
CA GLU A 11 20.94 3.65 20.64
C GLU A 11 19.77 4.45 20.03
N GLY A 12 19.93 5.09 18.86
CA GLY A 12 18.93 6.04 18.35
C GLY A 12 18.52 5.89 16.88
N ARG A 13 19.04 4.91 16.13
CA ARG A 13 18.58 4.70 14.75
C ARG A 13 17.38 3.77 14.78
N GLU A 14 16.19 4.36 14.97
CA GLU A 14 14.94 3.70 14.59
C GLU A 14 15.14 3.13 13.18
N GLN A 15 15.13 1.81 13.03
CA GLN A 15 15.28 1.20 11.71
C GLN A 15 14.16 1.76 10.83
N ALA A 16 14.53 2.33 9.69
CA ALA A 16 13.55 2.88 8.77
C ALA A 16 12.57 1.78 8.39
N LYS A 17 11.27 2.01 8.62
CA LYS A 17 10.22 1.05 8.26
C LYS A 17 10.32 0.72 6.77
N PRO A 18 10.20 -0.55 6.37
CA PRO A 18 10.09 -0.91 4.96
C PRO A 18 8.90 -0.18 4.32
N LYS A 19 8.99 0.08 3.02
CA LYS A 19 7.94 0.78 2.29
C LYS A 19 6.85 -0.16 1.80
N SER A 20 5.65 0.39 1.66
CA SER A 20 4.55 -0.22 0.89
C SER A 20 3.97 0.86 -0.02
N TRP A 21 3.69 0.51 -1.28
CA TRP A 21 3.10 1.43 -2.24
C TRP A 21 1.79 0.88 -2.80
N VAL A 22 0.78 1.75 -2.79
CA VAL A 22 -0.57 1.49 -3.29
C VAL A 22 -0.80 2.44 -4.46
N ALA A 23 -1.09 1.89 -5.63
CA ALA A 23 -1.34 2.69 -6.83
C ALA A 23 -2.71 2.34 -7.43
N TRP A 24 -3.50 3.37 -7.73
CA TRP A 24 -4.72 3.26 -8.54
C TRP A 24 -4.42 3.52 -10.02
N ALA A 25 -5.11 2.80 -10.90
CA ALA A 25 -5.10 3.02 -12.35
C ALA A 25 -3.67 3.04 -12.96
N GLY A 26 -2.86 2.04 -12.63
CA GLY A 26 -1.55 1.85 -13.25
C GLY A 26 -1.66 1.30 -14.69
N PRO A 27 -0.57 1.32 -15.49
CA PRO A 27 -0.56 0.69 -16.81
C PRO A 27 -0.99 -0.79 -16.75
N GLY A 28 -2.05 -1.15 -17.47
CA GLY A 28 -2.64 -2.51 -17.47
C GLY A 28 -3.57 -2.82 -16.28
N HIS A 29 -3.87 -1.83 -15.44
CA HIS A 29 -4.64 -1.94 -14.21
C HIS A 29 -5.58 -0.73 -14.06
N GLU A 30 -6.25 -0.31 -15.14
CA GLU A 30 -6.98 0.97 -15.21
C GLU A 30 -8.15 1.10 -14.21
N HIS A 31 -8.62 -0.02 -13.66
CA HIS A 31 -9.80 -0.08 -12.76
C HIS A 31 -9.53 -0.81 -11.44
N GLU A 32 -8.27 -0.90 -11.03
CA GLU A 32 -7.89 -1.62 -9.80
C GLU A 32 -6.71 -0.96 -9.08
N TYR A 33 -6.51 -1.41 -7.84
CA TYR A 33 -5.37 -1.02 -7.03
C TYR A 33 -4.30 -2.09 -7.10
N THR A 34 -3.06 -1.68 -7.26
CA THR A 34 -1.90 -2.55 -7.05
C THR A 34 -1.24 -2.18 -5.73
N VAL A 35 -1.02 -3.18 -4.88
CA VAL A 35 -0.34 -3.04 -3.59
C VAL A 35 0.93 -3.87 -3.61
N ASN A 36 2.02 -3.25 -3.21
CA ASN A 36 3.33 -3.90 -3.16
C ASN A 36 4.01 -3.56 -1.84
N PHE A 37 4.83 -4.48 -1.37
CA PHE A 37 5.56 -4.36 -0.10
C PHE A 37 7.05 -4.53 -0.38
N GLU A 38 7.87 -3.66 0.18
CA GLU A 38 9.32 -3.80 0.13
C GLU A 38 9.73 -5.13 0.75
N GLY A 39 10.66 -5.82 0.08
CA GLY A 39 11.13 -7.15 0.48
C GLY A 39 10.41 -8.33 -0.20
N TYR A 40 9.37 -8.07 -1.00
CA TYR A 40 8.66 -9.09 -1.80
C TYR A 40 8.87 -8.90 -3.32
N GLY A 41 8.71 -9.99 -4.08
CA GLY A 41 8.86 -10.01 -5.54
C GLY A 41 10.32 -10.11 -6.01
N SER A 42 11.08 -9.03 -5.92
CA SER A 42 12.45 -8.96 -6.47
C SER A 42 13.46 -9.87 -5.75
N SER A 43 13.14 -10.26 -4.51
CA SER A 43 13.94 -11.12 -3.64
C SER A 43 13.56 -12.60 -3.74
N GLY A 44 12.55 -12.97 -4.53
CA GLY A 44 11.97 -14.31 -4.55
C GLY A 44 11.01 -14.61 -3.38
N ASN A 45 10.76 -13.63 -2.50
CA ASN A 45 9.77 -13.75 -1.43
C ASN A 45 8.37 -13.44 -1.96
N PHE A 46 7.38 -14.22 -1.53
CA PHE A 46 5.97 -14.04 -1.87
C PHE A 46 5.20 -13.42 -0.72
N ILE A 47 4.27 -12.52 -1.05
CA ILE A 47 3.36 -11.91 -0.09
C ILE A 47 2.52 -13.03 0.55
N PRO A 48 2.53 -13.16 1.88
CA PRO A 48 1.82 -14.24 2.55
C PRO A 48 0.30 -14.04 2.45
N GLN A 49 -0.44 -15.15 2.40
CA GLN A 49 -1.91 -15.14 2.30
C GLN A 49 -2.59 -14.39 3.47
N GLN A 50 -1.94 -14.34 4.64
CA GLN A 50 -2.41 -13.60 5.80
C GLN A 50 -2.60 -12.10 5.52
N PHE A 51 -1.86 -11.52 4.58
CA PHE A 51 -2.03 -10.12 4.20
C PHE A 51 -3.38 -9.92 3.48
N VAL A 52 -3.75 -10.88 2.62
CA VAL A 52 -5.05 -10.89 1.94
C VAL A 52 -6.17 -11.01 2.96
N GLU A 53 -6.03 -11.90 3.93
CA GLU A 53 -7.04 -12.12 4.98
C GLU A 53 -7.25 -10.87 5.85
N LYS A 54 -6.16 -10.22 6.28
CA LYS A 54 -6.21 -8.94 7.00
C LYS A 54 -6.97 -7.87 6.20
N LEU A 55 -6.62 -7.69 4.91
CA LEU A 55 -7.26 -6.69 4.07
C LEU A 55 -8.73 -7.02 3.79
N LYS A 56 -9.07 -8.29 3.53
CA LYS A 56 -10.47 -8.71 3.35
C LYS A 56 -11.31 -8.44 4.61
N ALA A 57 -10.75 -8.71 5.79
CA ALA A 57 -11.43 -8.43 7.06
C ALA A 57 -11.72 -6.93 7.25
N MET A 58 -10.85 -6.04 6.75
CA MET A 58 -11.03 -4.59 6.85
C MET A 58 -11.91 -3.99 5.74
N LEU A 59 -11.78 -4.47 4.49
CA LEU A 59 -12.49 -3.92 3.33
C LEU A 59 -13.90 -4.52 3.15
N GLY A 60 -14.15 -5.71 3.68
CA GLY A 60 -15.41 -6.43 3.53
C GLY A 60 -15.52 -7.22 2.22
N GLU A 61 -16.61 -7.99 2.12
CA GLU A 61 -16.80 -9.00 1.06
C GLU A 61 -16.97 -8.44 -0.36
N GLY A 62 -17.29 -7.15 -0.48
CA GLY A 62 -17.45 -6.50 -1.79
C GLY A 62 -16.13 -6.28 -2.54
N PHE A 63 -15.01 -6.25 -1.83
CA PHE A 63 -13.69 -6.07 -2.44
C PHE A 63 -13.07 -7.43 -2.77
N ILE A 64 -12.66 -7.59 -4.03
CA ILE A 64 -11.89 -8.76 -4.46
C ILE A 64 -10.41 -8.45 -4.25
N ILE A 65 -9.67 -9.38 -3.65
CA ILE A 65 -8.24 -9.24 -3.40
C ILE A 65 -7.53 -10.48 -3.95
N ASP A 66 -6.75 -10.28 -5.00
CA ASP A 66 -5.98 -11.29 -5.69
C ASP A 66 -4.50 -11.20 -5.27
N ASN A 67 -3.94 -12.33 -4.82
CA ASN A 67 -2.51 -12.43 -4.53
C ASN A 67 -1.76 -12.93 -5.75
N ARG A 68 -0.96 -12.07 -6.38
CA ARG A 68 -0.13 -12.39 -7.54
C ARG A 68 1.29 -12.84 -7.14
N GLY A 69 1.50 -13.12 -5.85
CA GLY A 69 2.78 -13.51 -5.29
C GLY A 69 3.66 -12.32 -4.95
N SER A 70 4.00 -11.47 -5.91
CA SER A 70 4.85 -10.28 -5.68
C SER A 70 4.06 -9.01 -5.37
N ARG A 71 2.76 -9.00 -5.66
CA ARG A 71 1.84 -7.88 -5.44
C ARG A 71 0.45 -8.40 -5.09
N LEU A 72 -0.37 -7.53 -4.52
CA LEU A 72 -1.80 -7.73 -4.42
C LEU A 72 -2.52 -6.83 -5.43
N GLU A 73 -3.58 -7.35 -6.02
CA GLU A 73 -4.53 -6.60 -6.82
C GLU A 73 -5.84 -6.49 -6.05
N ILE A 74 -6.36 -5.29 -5.87
CA ILE A 74 -7.61 -5.03 -5.16
C ILE A 74 -8.59 -4.45 -6.17
N HIS A 75 -9.75 -5.09 -6.30
CA HIS A 75 -10.83 -4.66 -7.18
C HIS A 75 -12.00 -4.18 -6.32
N PRO A 76 -12.38 -2.90 -6.41
CA PRO A 76 -13.55 -2.40 -5.72
C PRO A 76 -14.84 -2.96 -6.35
N PRO A 77 -15.97 -2.99 -5.62
CA PRO A 77 -17.27 -3.27 -6.21
C PRO A 77 -17.57 -2.28 -7.34
N GLN A 78 -18.17 -2.75 -8.44
CA GLN A 78 -18.43 -1.95 -9.65
C GLN A 78 -19.19 -0.64 -9.39
N ASP A 79 -20.09 -0.63 -8.41
CA ASP A 79 -20.93 0.53 -8.08
C ASP A 79 -20.29 1.50 -7.06
N THR A 80 -19.05 1.22 -6.62
CA THR A 80 -18.37 2.07 -5.62
C THR A 80 -17.83 3.31 -6.28
N LYS A 81 -18.15 4.48 -5.72
CA LYS A 81 -17.57 5.74 -6.18
C LYS A 81 -16.04 5.72 -5.98
N PRO A 82 -15.25 6.22 -6.95
CA PRO A 82 -13.79 6.20 -6.86
C PRO A 82 -13.24 6.75 -5.54
N PHE A 83 -13.73 7.91 -5.10
CA PHE A 83 -13.30 8.52 -3.84
C PHE A 83 -13.53 7.62 -2.61
N ASP A 84 -14.71 7.00 -2.52
CA ASP A 84 -15.05 6.10 -1.41
C ASP A 84 -14.16 4.85 -1.43
N ALA A 85 -13.90 4.30 -2.62
CA ALA A 85 -13.00 3.19 -2.80
C ALA A 85 -11.55 3.56 -2.40
N HIS A 86 -11.08 4.75 -2.79
CA HIS A 86 -9.74 5.24 -2.44
C HIS A 86 -9.59 5.40 -0.93
N PHE A 87 -10.59 5.99 -0.26
CA PHE A 87 -10.58 6.18 1.18
C PHE A 87 -10.57 4.84 1.93
N ASN A 88 -11.42 3.89 1.50
CA ASN A 88 -11.50 2.57 2.11
C ASN A 88 -10.20 1.78 1.96
N VAL A 89 -9.61 1.76 0.76
CA VAL A 89 -8.33 1.07 0.51
C VAL A 89 -7.19 1.71 1.29
N ALA A 90 -7.10 3.04 1.33
CA ALA A 90 -6.07 3.73 2.09
C ALA A 90 -6.20 3.49 3.60
N GLY A 91 -7.43 3.57 4.13
CA GLY A 91 -7.74 3.29 5.52
C GLY A 91 -7.42 1.85 5.93
N ALA A 92 -7.82 0.87 5.11
CA ALA A 92 -7.53 -0.54 5.37
C ALA A 92 -6.02 -0.83 5.36
N MET A 93 -5.28 -0.27 4.41
CA MET A 93 -3.82 -0.41 4.33
C MET A 93 -3.13 0.19 5.56
N GLN A 94 -3.53 1.40 5.96
CA GLN A 94 -2.99 2.05 7.14
C GLN A 94 -3.28 1.25 8.42
N ALA A 95 -4.50 0.72 8.57
CA ALA A 95 -4.90 -0.06 9.74
C ALA A 95 -4.20 -1.42 9.82
N CYS A 96 -4.03 -2.12 8.68
CA CYS A 96 -3.44 -3.45 8.67
C CYS A 96 -1.91 -3.44 8.77
N PHE A 97 -1.26 -2.42 8.21
CA PHE A 97 0.18 -2.45 7.94
C PHE A 97 0.92 -1.16 8.30
N GLY A 98 0.24 -0.09 8.72
CA GLY A 98 0.88 1.21 8.98
C GLY A 98 1.84 1.24 10.17
N GLU A 99 1.73 0.28 11.09
CA GLU A 99 2.71 0.09 12.16
C GLU A 99 4.00 -0.53 11.63
N GLU A 100 3.91 -1.47 10.68
CA GLU A 100 5.03 -2.25 10.15
C GLU A 100 5.71 -1.57 8.95
N TYR A 101 4.94 -0.83 8.14
CA TYR A 101 5.38 -0.28 6.88
C TYR A 101 5.09 1.22 6.77
N LYS A 102 5.97 1.92 6.04
CA LYS A 102 5.70 3.28 5.58
C LYS A 102 4.83 3.22 4.32
N MET A 103 3.60 3.73 4.39
CA MET A 103 2.65 3.74 3.27
C MET A 103 2.92 4.89 2.30
N GLU A 104 2.87 4.60 1.00
CA GLU A 104 2.86 5.58 -0.09
C GLU A 104 1.62 5.34 -0.98
N PHE A 105 0.77 6.35 -1.14
CA PHE A 105 -0.45 6.28 -1.94
C PHE A 105 -0.28 7.09 -3.22
N VAL A 106 -0.38 6.42 -4.37
CA VAL A 106 -0.07 6.97 -5.69
C VAL A 106 -1.34 7.00 -6.53
N ASN A 107 -1.62 8.15 -7.16
CA ASN A 107 -2.78 8.36 -8.04
C ASN A 107 -4.17 8.17 -7.39
N MET A 108 -4.28 8.03 -6.06
CA MET A 108 -5.57 7.79 -5.38
C MET A 108 -6.35 9.06 -5.04
N PHE A 109 -5.67 10.21 -4.90
CA PHE A 109 -6.33 11.47 -4.51
C PHE A 109 -5.90 12.62 -5.40
N LYS A 110 -5.50 12.32 -6.64
CA LYS A 110 -5.21 13.38 -7.59
C LYS A 110 -6.50 14.20 -7.73
N PRO A 111 -6.46 15.53 -7.51
CA PRO A 111 -7.57 16.35 -7.96
C PRO A 111 -7.68 16.10 -9.46
N GLU A 112 -8.89 15.82 -9.94
CA GLU A 112 -9.17 16.01 -11.36
C GLU A 112 -8.77 17.46 -11.64
N ILE A 113 -7.62 17.65 -12.28
CA ILE A 113 -7.42 18.88 -13.00
C ILE A 113 -8.42 18.73 -14.13
N GLU A 114 -9.60 19.32 -13.96
CA GLU A 114 -10.50 19.65 -15.05
C GLU A 114 -9.68 20.50 -16.02
N THR A 115 -8.91 19.86 -16.89
CA THR A 115 -8.52 20.48 -18.13
C THR A 115 -9.81 20.53 -18.92
N ASN A 116 -10.51 21.65 -18.80
CA ASN A 116 -11.44 22.09 -19.81
C ASN A 116 -10.57 22.75 -20.91
N PRO A 117 -10.24 22.07 -22.02
CA PRO A 117 -9.48 22.71 -23.09
C PRO A 117 -10.32 23.72 -23.90
N PHE A 118 -11.57 24.01 -23.49
CA PHE A 118 -12.52 24.82 -24.27
C PHE A 118 -13.33 25.86 -23.47
N GLU A 119 -12.88 26.30 -22.29
CA GLU A 119 -13.41 27.52 -21.64
C GLU A 119 -12.45 28.70 -21.73
#